data_AF-A0A960PUP9-F1
#
_entry.id   AF-A0A960PUP9-F1
#
_cell.length_a   1.000
_cell.length_b   1.000
_cell.length_c   1.000
_cell.angle_alpha   90.00
_cell.angle_beta   90.00
_cell.angle_gamma   90.00
#
_symmetry.space_group_name_H-M   'P 1'
#
loop_
_entity.id
_entity.type
_entity.pdbx_description
1 polymer ?
#
loop_
_entity_poly.entity_id
_entity_poly.type
_entity_poly.pdbx_seq_one_letter_code
_entity_poly.pdbx_strand_id
1 'polypeptide(L)'
;RVVRAKLAVSTLLGVAGALGGGLVAAAAIGLAAASGRTLEADLSVGAVAGYVAFVLLNVFAGVALGALLQSSAAAIAAAFALPASLAALGTASALVANWIDMSTWNWVLEDDWAGHVPQISVSIAFWVVVPLAAGIVRTLRRDVA
;
A
#
# COMPACT_ATOMS: atom_id res chain seq x y z
N ARG A 1 -18.84 4.64 -14.75
CA ARG A 1 -19.25 5.40 -13.53
C ARG A 1 -18.81 4.71 -12.23
N VAL A 2 -19.12 3.42 -12.04
CA VAL A 2 -18.78 2.65 -10.82
C VAL A 2 -17.27 2.59 -10.54
N VAL A 3 -16.43 2.42 -11.57
CA VAL A 3 -14.96 2.40 -11.40
C VAL A 3 -14.41 3.71 -10.82
N ARG A 4 -14.88 4.86 -11.32
CA ARG A 4 -14.48 6.18 -10.79
C ARG A 4 -14.91 6.37 -9.33
N ALA A 5 -16.12 5.93 -8.98
CA ALA A 5 -16.60 5.97 -7.61
C ALA A 5 -15.78 5.07 -6.68
N LYS A 6 -15.44 3.84 -7.13
CA LYS A 6 -14.55 2.94 -6.38
C LYS A 6 -13.18 3.56 -6.13
N LEU A 7 -12.54 4.11 -7.17
CA LEU A 7 -11.25 4.79 -7.03
C LEU A 7 -11.33 5.96 -6.06
N ALA A 8 -12.34 6.82 -6.18
CA ALA A 8 -12.54 7.95 -5.27
C ALA A 8 -12.71 7.49 -3.81
N VAL A 9 -13.53 6.48 -3.57
CA VAL A 9 -13.73 5.91 -2.22
C VAL A 9 -12.43 5.30 -1.69
N SER A 10 -11.68 4.58 -2.52
CA SER A 10 -10.37 4.03 -2.15
C SER A 10 -9.35 5.10 -1.78
N THR A 11 -9.30 6.19 -2.55
CA THR A 11 -8.46 7.35 -2.21
C THR A 11 -8.88 7.97 -0.88
N LEU A 12 -10.19 8.18 -0.67
CA LEU A 12 -10.69 8.73 0.60
C LEU A 12 -10.37 7.82 1.79
N LEU A 13 -10.51 6.51 1.63
CA LEU A 13 -10.13 5.54 2.66
C LEU A 13 -8.63 5.57 2.95
N GLY A 14 -7.78 5.67 1.92
CA GLY A 14 -6.34 5.81 2.10
C GLY A 14 -5.95 7.11 2.79
N VAL A 15 -6.58 8.23 2.42
CA VAL A 15 -6.38 9.52 3.09
C VAL A 15 -6.85 9.46 4.55
N ALA A 16 -8.03 8.88 4.82
CA ALA A 16 -8.53 8.70 6.18
C ALA A 16 -7.61 7.81 7.02
N GLY A 17 -7.08 6.73 6.43
CA GLY A 17 -6.10 5.86 7.06
C GLY A 17 -4.80 6.59 7.39
N ALA A 18 -4.28 7.40 6.46
CA ALA A 18 -3.07 8.19 6.67
C ALA A 18 -3.28 9.26 7.76
N LEU A 19 -4.40 9.98 7.73
CA LEU A 19 -4.73 10.92 8.79
C LEU A 19 -4.88 10.21 10.15
N GLY A 20 -5.54 9.06 10.18
CA GLY A 20 -5.71 8.26 11.40
C GLY A 20 -4.37 7.83 11.99
N GLY A 21 -3.49 7.23 11.19
CA GLY A 21 -2.17 6.81 11.67
C GLY A 21 -1.26 8.00 12.04
N GLY A 22 -1.32 9.09 11.27
CA GLY A 22 -0.60 10.33 11.60
C GLY A 22 -1.05 10.95 12.93
N LEU A 23 -2.36 10.96 13.23
CA LEU A 23 -2.88 11.41 14.52
C LEU A 23 -2.42 10.52 15.68
N VAL A 24 -2.40 9.20 15.47
CA VAL A 24 -1.88 8.24 16.47
C VAL A 24 -0.39 8.50 16.73
N ALA A 25 0.41 8.70 15.68
CA ALA A 25 1.82 9.03 15.81
C ALA A 25 2.03 10.34 16.58
N ALA A 26 1.28 11.40 16.23
CA ALA A 26 1.34 12.68 16.93
C ALA A 26 0.96 12.55 18.42
N ALA A 27 -0.08 11.78 18.74
CA ALA A 27 -0.48 11.52 20.11
C ALA A 27 0.61 10.77 20.90
N ALA A 28 1.28 9.80 20.28
CA ALA A 28 2.39 9.06 20.89
C ALA A 28 3.60 9.96 21.17
N ILE A 29 3.97 10.83 20.23
CA ILE A 29 5.04 11.83 20.41
C ILE A 29 4.67 12.79 21.56
N GLY A 30 3.43 13.28 21.58
CA GLY A 30 2.94 14.16 22.65
C GLY A 30 2.96 13.50 24.03
N LEU A 31 2.54 12.24 24.11
CA LEU A 31 2.59 11.46 25.35
C LEU A 31 4.03 11.22 25.83
N ALA A 32 4.94 10.94 24.91
CA ALA A 32 6.36 10.79 25.24
C ALA A 32 6.93 12.08 25.82
N ALA A 33 6.70 13.21 25.14
CA ALA A 33 7.14 14.53 25.59
C ALA A 33 6.57 14.87 26.99
N ALA A 34 5.27 14.61 27.22
CA ALA A 34 4.64 14.80 28.53
C ALA A 34 5.23 13.91 29.62
N SER A 35 5.73 12.73 29.27
CA SER A 35 6.42 11.82 30.18
C SER A 35 7.92 12.10 30.37
N GLY A 36 8.44 13.19 29.79
CA GLY A 36 9.86 13.55 29.84
C GLY A 36 10.76 12.66 28.97
N ARG A 37 10.17 11.88 28.05
CA ARG A 37 10.90 11.06 27.08
C ARG A 37 10.91 11.75 25.73
N THR A 38 11.97 11.55 24.97
CA THR A 38 12.07 11.99 23.59
C THR A 38 11.81 10.81 22.65
N LEU A 39 11.01 11.02 21.62
CA LEU A 39 10.98 10.16 20.44
C LEU A 39 11.66 10.91 19.31
N GLU A 40 12.57 10.23 18.62
CA GLU A 40 13.10 10.72 17.36
C GLU A 40 12.01 10.54 16.30
N ALA A 41 11.60 11.64 15.68
CA ALA A 41 10.55 11.68 14.68
C ALA A 41 10.98 12.62 13.57
N ASP A 42 11.10 12.10 12.35
CA ASP A 42 11.26 12.93 11.17
C ASP A 42 9.88 13.41 10.71
N LEU A 43 9.67 14.73 10.78
CA LEU A 43 8.46 15.41 10.33
C LEU A 43 8.75 16.26 9.09
N SER A 44 9.82 15.96 8.36
CA SER A 44 10.12 16.56 7.08
C SER A 44 8.96 16.37 6.10
N VAL A 45 8.80 17.32 5.17
CA VAL A 45 7.74 17.25 4.14
C VAL A 45 7.88 15.96 3.31
N GLY A 46 9.11 15.54 3.06
CA GLY A 46 9.44 14.27 2.39
C GLY A 46 8.91 13.06 3.15
N ALA A 47 9.25 12.91 4.43
CA ALA A 47 8.78 11.81 5.27
C ALA A 47 7.25 11.77 5.39
N VAL A 48 6.60 12.92 5.54
CA VAL A 48 5.13 12.99 5.60
C VAL A 48 4.49 12.60 4.26
N ALA A 49 5.04 13.08 3.14
CA ALA A 49 4.55 12.72 1.81
C ALA A 49 4.77 11.23 1.52
N GLY A 50 5.94 10.69 1.86
CA GLY A 50 6.30 9.28 1.76
C GLY A 50 5.35 8.40 2.56
N TYR A 51 5.05 8.77 3.81
CA TYR A 51 4.06 8.10 4.64
C TYR A 51 2.65 8.07 4.01
N VAL A 52 2.15 9.21 3.54
CA VAL A 52 0.83 9.28 2.88
C VAL A 52 0.81 8.41 1.62
N ALA A 53 1.87 8.47 0.81
CA ALA A 53 1.99 7.65 -0.40
C ALA A 53 2.03 6.14 -0.06
N PHE A 54 2.80 5.75 0.96
CA PHE A 54 2.90 4.38 1.44
C PHE A 54 1.54 3.84 1.89
N VAL A 55 0.78 4.61 2.66
CA VAL A 55 -0.57 4.21 3.09
C VAL A 55 -1.50 4.06 1.89
N LEU A 56 -1.47 5.00 0.94
CA LEU A 56 -2.28 4.92 -0.27
C LEU A 56 -1.95 3.69 -1.10
N LEU A 57 -0.67 3.35 -1.28
CA LEU A 57 -0.25 2.16 -2.00
C LEU A 57 -0.79 0.88 -1.36
N ASN A 58 -0.70 0.76 -0.03
CA ASN A 58 -1.25 -0.39 0.70
C ASN A 58 -2.78 -0.50 0.54
N VAL A 59 -3.50 0.62 0.64
CA VAL A 59 -4.95 0.63 0.40
C VAL A 59 -5.28 0.23 -1.04
N PHE A 60 -4.55 0.75 -2.03
CA PHE A 60 -4.78 0.41 -3.43
C PHE A 60 -4.47 -1.05 -3.75
N ALA A 61 -3.45 -1.65 -3.13
CA ALA A 61 -3.15 -3.07 -3.29
C ALA A 61 -4.32 -3.95 -2.78
N GLY A 62 -4.84 -3.66 -1.59
CA GLY A 62 -6.02 -4.35 -1.05
C GLY A 62 -7.26 -4.18 -1.93
N VAL A 63 -7.48 -2.96 -2.44
CA VAL A 63 -8.59 -2.66 -3.38
C VAL A 63 -8.42 -3.42 -4.69
N ALA A 64 -7.21 -3.50 -5.23
CA ALA A 64 -6.90 -4.19 -6.47
C ALA A 64 -7.16 -5.70 -6.35
N LEU A 65 -6.75 -6.32 -5.24
CA LEU A 65 -7.08 -7.72 -4.93
C LEU A 65 -8.58 -7.93 -4.74
N GLY A 66 -9.26 -7.00 -4.06
CA GLY A 66 -10.72 -7.01 -3.94
C GLY A 66 -11.45 -6.95 -5.28
N ALA A 67 -10.99 -6.09 -6.18
CA ALA A 67 -11.52 -5.96 -7.54
C ALA A 67 -11.25 -7.23 -8.37
N LEU A 68 -10.09 -7.86 -8.22
CA LEU A 68 -9.74 -9.08 -8.93
C LEU A 68 -10.58 -10.28 -8.47
N LEU A 69 -10.66 -10.48 -7.14
CA LEU A 69 -11.26 -11.65 -6.53
C LEU A 69 -12.79 -11.55 -6.42
N GLN A 70 -13.35 -10.34 -6.45
CA GLN A 70 -14.80 -10.10 -6.36
C GLN A 70 -15.43 -10.71 -5.08
N SER A 71 -14.62 -10.89 -4.04
CA SER A 71 -15.01 -11.43 -2.74
C SER A 71 -14.18 -10.78 -1.65
N SER A 72 -14.84 -10.11 -0.69
CA SER A 72 -14.17 -9.39 0.39
C SER A 72 -13.38 -10.34 1.31
N ALA A 73 -13.94 -11.52 1.62
CA ALA A 73 -13.26 -12.50 2.47
C ALA A 73 -11.98 -13.04 1.79
N ALA A 74 -12.06 -13.38 0.52
CA ALA A 74 -10.90 -13.84 -0.25
C ALA A 74 -9.85 -12.73 -0.41
N ALA A 75 -10.30 -11.49 -0.63
CA ALA A 75 -9.41 -10.33 -0.75
C ALA A 75 -8.63 -10.05 0.54
N ILE A 76 -9.31 -10.11 1.70
CA ILE A 76 -8.65 -9.94 3.00
C ILE A 76 -7.63 -11.07 3.19
N ALA A 77 -8.02 -12.33 2.98
CA ALA A 77 -7.11 -13.46 3.12
C ALA A 77 -5.88 -13.33 2.19
N ALA A 78 -6.10 -12.95 0.93
CA ALA A 78 -5.03 -12.77 -0.05
C ALA A 78 -4.12 -11.59 0.28
N ALA A 79 -4.67 -10.48 0.79
CA ALA A 79 -3.91 -9.29 1.17
C ALA A 79 -2.91 -9.55 2.31
N PHE A 80 -3.11 -10.60 3.10
CA PHE A 80 -2.14 -11.04 4.12
C PHE A 80 -1.29 -12.22 3.66
N ALA A 81 -1.93 -13.23 3.05
CA ALA A 81 -1.23 -14.47 2.67
C ALA A 81 -0.23 -14.26 1.53
N LEU A 82 -0.57 -13.46 0.51
CA LEU A 82 0.31 -13.25 -0.63
C LEU A 82 1.56 -12.44 -0.26
N PRO A 83 1.50 -11.30 0.46
CA PRO A 83 2.71 -10.60 0.86
C PRO A 83 3.58 -11.45 1.79
N ALA A 84 2.99 -12.16 2.75
CA ALA A 84 3.76 -13.02 3.67
C ALA A 84 4.48 -14.16 2.94
N SER A 85 3.81 -14.81 1.99
CA SER A 85 4.41 -15.88 1.18
C SER A 85 5.50 -15.36 0.24
N LEU A 86 5.29 -14.20 -0.39
CA LEU A 86 6.30 -13.59 -1.26
C LEU A 86 7.50 -13.07 -0.47
N ALA A 87 7.31 -12.56 0.74
CA ALA A 87 8.38 -12.19 1.64
C ALA A 87 9.22 -13.42 2.04
N ALA A 88 8.56 -14.54 2.38
CA ALA A 88 9.26 -15.80 2.65
C ALA A 88 10.05 -16.28 1.42
N LEU A 89 9.47 -16.20 0.21
CA LEU A 89 10.16 -16.53 -1.04
C LEU A 89 11.32 -15.56 -1.34
N GLY A 90 11.19 -14.29 -0.96
CA GLY A 90 12.23 -13.28 -1.10
C GLY A 90 13.52 -13.64 -0.37
N THR A 91 13.43 -14.38 0.74
CA THR A 91 14.62 -14.88 1.46
C THR A 91 15.49 -15.82 0.62
N ALA A 92 14.90 -16.48 -0.39
CA ALA A 92 15.58 -17.40 -1.28
C ALA A 92 15.82 -16.82 -2.69
N SER A 93 15.20 -15.68 -3.04
CA SER A 93 15.29 -15.10 -4.38
C SER A 93 15.39 -13.57 -4.33
N ALA A 94 16.57 -13.06 -4.72
CA ALA A 94 16.81 -11.64 -4.87
C ALA A 94 15.91 -10.98 -5.92
N LEU A 95 15.40 -11.74 -6.90
CA LEU A 95 14.44 -11.20 -7.87
C LEU A 95 13.12 -10.88 -7.19
N VAL A 96 12.58 -11.82 -6.41
CA VAL A 96 11.31 -11.62 -5.69
C VAL A 96 11.45 -10.51 -4.65
N ALA A 97 12.51 -10.58 -3.82
CA ALA A 97 12.76 -9.60 -2.77
C ALA A 97 12.87 -8.17 -3.30
N ASN A 98 13.60 -7.96 -4.40
CA ASN A 98 13.88 -6.61 -4.88
C ASN A 98 12.82 -6.06 -5.85
N TRP A 99 11.97 -6.89 -6.45
CA TRP A 99 11.08 -6.44 -7.54
C TRP A 99 9.60 -6.70 -7.30
N ILE A 100 9.27 -7.72 -6.51
CA ILE A 100 7.89 -8.15 -6.29
C ILE A 100 7.46 -7.88 -4.86
N ASP A 101 8.34 -8.03 -3.88
CA ASP A 101 7.99 -7.83 -2.48
C ASP A 101 7.46 -6.41 -2.21
N MET A 102 6.44 -6.31 -1.36
CA MET A 102 5.89 -5.03 -0.90
C MET A 102 6.88 -4.26 0.01
N SER A 103 7.88 -4.93 0.57
CA SER A 103 8.95 -4.29 1.35
C SER A 103 9.73 -3.24 0.54
N THR A 104 9.72 -3.33 -0.80
CA THR A 104 10.24 -2.28 -1.70
C THR A 104 9.55 -0.92 -1.53
N TRP A 105 8.34 -0.86 -0.95
CA TRP A 105 7.65 0.39 -0.67
C TRP A 105 8.13 1.06 0.62
N ASN A 106 8.98 0.41 1.42
CA ASN A 106 9.63 1.07 2.56
C ASN A 106 10.51 2.23 2.09
N TRP A 107 11.14 2.12 0.93
CA TRP A 107 11.85 3.23 0.29
C TRP A 107 10.94 4.43 0.03
N VAL A 108 9.68 4.20 -0.33
CA VAL A 108 8.69 5.29 -0.47
C VAL A 108 8.35 5.89 0.90
N LEU A 109 8.18 5.05 1.92
CA LEU A 109 7.90 5.49 3.29
C LEU A 109 9.05 6.35 3.86
N GLU A 110 10.28 5.99 3.53
CA GLU A 110 11.52 6.64 3.98
C GLU A 110 11.95 7.83 3.09
N ASP A 111 11.17 8.15 2.04
CA ASP A 111 11.49 9.15 1.02
C ASP A 111 12.83 8.90 0.28
N ASP A 112 13.27 7.64 0.22
CA ASP A 112 14.49 7.21 -0.47
C ASP A 112 14.19 6.69 -1.88
N TRP A 113 14.14 7.61 -2.85
CA TRP A 113 13.86 7.25 -4.24
C TRP A 113 15.11 6.86 -5.04
N ALA A 114 16.30 7.17 -4.55
CA ALA A 114 17.51 7.17 -5.35
C ALA A 114 17.93 5.73 -5.72
N GLY A 115 17.82 5.38 -7.01
CA GLY A 115 18.20 4.05 -7.50
C GLY A 115 17.13 2.95 -7.29
N HIS A 116 16.00 3.29 -6.68
CA HIS A 116 14.93 2.34 -6.35
C HIS A 116 13.65 2.50 -7.20
N VAL A 117 13.56 3.56 -8.01
CA VAL A 117 12.39 3.85 -8.87
C VAL A 117 11.96 2.66 -9.74
N PRO A 118 12.86 1.92 -10.43
CA PRO A 118 12.47 0.77 -11.24
C PRO A 118 11.79 -0.33 -10.42
N GLN A 119 12.35 -0.66 -9.27
CA GLN A 119 11.87 -1.70 -8.36
C GLN A 119 10.50 -1.33 -7.78
N ILE A 120 10.36 -0.10 -7.29
CA ILE A 120 9.10 0.45 -6.79
C ILE A 120 8.04 0.38 -7.89
N SER A 121 8.37 0.81 -9.10
CA SER A 121 7.44 0.83 -10.24
C SER A 121 6.94 -0.56 -10.62
N VAL A 122 7.85 -1.55 -10.67
CA VAL A 122 7.49 -2.95 -10.97
C VAL A 122 6.62 -3.55 -9.87
N SER A 123 6.96 -3.30 -8.61
CA SER A 123 6.16 -3.76 -7.48
C SER A 123 4.75 -3.15 -7.47
N ILE A 124 4.63 -1.84 -7.75
CA ILE A 124 3.34 -1.16 -7.92
C ILE A 124 2.55 -1.77 -9.09
N ALA A 125 3.22 -2.04 -10.21
CA ALA A 125 2.56 -2.65 -11.36
C ALA A 125 2.00 -4.03 -11.00
N PHE A 126 2.78 -4.84 -10.29
CA PHE A 126 2.41 -6.19 -9.88
C PHE A 126 1.26 -6.23 -8.87
N TRP A 127 1.29 -5.36 -7.85
CA TRP A 127 0.31 -5.40 -6.75
C TRP A 127 -0.92 -4.55 -6.96
N VAL A 128 -0.81 -3.47 -7.73
CA VAL A 128 -1.89 -2.50 -7.92
C VAL A 128 -2.41 -2.57 -9.34
N VAL A 129 -1.56 -2.31 -10.34
CA VAL A 129 -2.02 -2.08 -11.71
C VAL A 129 -2.57 -3.35 -12.33
N VAL A 130 -1.85 -4.47 -12.27
CA VAL A 130 -2.24 -5.74 -12.89
C VAL A 130 -3.53 -6.31 -12.27
N PRO A 131 -3.66 -6.45 -10.93
CA PRO A 131 -4.86 -7.02 -10.33
C PRO A 131 -6.08 -6.12 -10.53
N LEU A 132 -5.89 -4.79 -10.48
CA LEU A 132 -6.95 -3.83 -10.73
C LEU A 132 -7.44 -3.90 -12.19
N ALA A 133 -6.53 -3.91 -13.16
CA ALA A 133 -6.87 -4.01 -14.57
C ALA A 133 -7.59 -5.34 -14.87
N ALA A 134 -7.07 -6.46 -14.36
CA ALA A 134 -7.71 -7.76 -14.50
C ALA A 134 -9.09 -7.81 -13.85
N GLY A 135 -9.27 -7.21 -12.67
CA GLY A 135 -10.57 -7.08 -12.00
C GLY A 135 -11.59 -6.24 -12.79
N ILE A 136 -11.14 -5.14 -13.40
CA ILE A 136 -11.99 -4.30 -14.26
C ILE A 136 -12.41 -5.08 -15.51
N VAL A 137 -11.47 -5.72 -16.22
CA VAL A 137 -11.77 -6.52 -17.41
C VAL A 137 -12.75 -7.65 -17.08
N ARG A 138 -12.56 -8.32 -15.93
CA ARG A 138 -13.46 -9.38 -15.48
C ARG A 138 -14.87 -8.87 -15.17
N THR A 139 -15.00 -7.67 -14.61
CA THR A 139 -16.30 -7.05 -14.34
C THR A 139 -17.00 -6.70 -15.65
N LEU A 140 -16.30 -6.03 -16.57
CA LEU A 140 -16.84 -5.64 -17.88
C LEU A 140 -17.31 -6.85 -18.70
N ARG A 141 -16.58 -7.97 -18.65
CA ARG A 141 -16.97 -9.21 -19.35
C ARG A 141 -18.21 -9.89 -18.75
N ARG A 142 -18.50 -9.69 -17.45
CA ARG A 142 -19.69 -10.25 -16.80
C ARG A 142 -20.95 -9.47 -17.09
N ASP A 143 -20.86 -8.17 -17.32
CA ASP A 143 -22.01 -7.31 -17.61
C ASP A 143 -22.55 -7.47 -19.05
N VAL A 144 -21.86 -8.24 -19.90
CA VAL A 144 -22.20 -8.45 -21.33
C VAL A 144 -22.85 -9.81 -21.59
N ALA A 145 -22.90 -10.71 -20.61
CA ALA A 145 -23.51 -12.04 -20.72
C ALA A 145 -24.81 -12.12 -19.90
#